data_AF-A0A3B9IIA1-F1
#
_entry.id   AF-A0A3B9IIA1-F1
#
_cell.length_a   1.000
_cell.length_b   1.000
_cell.length_c   1.000
_cell.angle_alpha   90.00
_cell.angle_beta   90.00
_cell.angle_gamma   90.00
#
_symmetry.space_group_name_H-M   'P 1'
#
loop_
_entity.id
_entity.type
_entity.pdbx_description
1 polymer ?
#
loop_
_entity_poly.entity_id
_entity_poly.type
_entity_poly.pdbx_seq_one_letter_code
_entity_poly.pdbx_strand_id
1 'polypeptide(L)'
;QMKMFLTRLGENSRMVITGDLSQIDLPAGTVSGLSDALSVLGRLKEVPVVTFDDTDVVRHPLVARIVRAYDARDEARRRPRRQAERGAAPAKAGEDTA
;
A
#
# COMPACT_ATOMS: atom_id res chain seq x y z
N GLN A 1 -8.71 -9.40 -9.72
CA GLN A 1 -9.52 -10.61 -9.37
C GLN A 1 -10.34 -10.45 -8.08
N MET A 2 -10.35 -9.30 -7.40
CA MET A 2 -11.12 -9.19 -6.14
C MET A 2 -12.64 -9.15 -6.35
N LYS A 3 -13.11 -8.52 -7.45
CA LYS A 3 -14.53 -8.53 -7.83
C LYS A 3 -15.13 -9.94 -7.85
N MET A 4 -14.46 -10.91 -8.49
CA MET A 4 -14.94 -12.29 -8.59
C MET A 4 -15.06 -12.97 -7.22
N PHE A 5 -14.16 -12.64 -6.29
CA PHE A 5 -14.14 -13.24 -4.96
C PHE A 5 -15.24 -12.64 -4.06
N LEU A 6 -15.31 -11.31 -4.00
CA LEU A 6 -16.27 -10.57 -3.17
C LEU A 6 -17.73 -10.88 -3.54
N THR A 7 -18.01 -11.05 -4.83
CA THR A 7 -19.38 -11.36 -5.30
C THR A 7 -19.83 -12.79 -5.01
N ARG A 8 -18.99 -13.63 -4.39
CA ARG A 8 -19.38 -14.97 -3.93
C ARG A 8 -19.92 -14.96 -2.50
N LEU A 9 -19.95 -13.81 -1.82
CA LEU A 9 -20.54 -13.69 -0.50
C LEU A 9 -22.05 -13.99 -0.55
N GLY A 10 -22.47 -15.04 0.15
CA GLY A 10 -23.87 -15.44 0.25
C GLY A 10 -24.60 -14.82 1.44
N GLU A 11 -25.90 -15.10 1.54
CA GLU A 11 -26.72 -14.69 2.67
C GLU A 11 -26.18 -15.24 4.00
N ASN A 12 -26.37 -14.50 5.10
CA ASN A 12 -25.93 -14.85 6.46
C ASN A 12 -24.43 -15.17 6.58
N SER A 13 -23.60 -14.75 5.62
CA SER A 13 -22.16 -14.97 5.61
C SER A 13 -21.39 -13.72 6.04
N ARG A 14 -20.17 -13.90 6.52
CA ARG A 14 -19.21 -12.81 6.80
C ARG A 14 -17.90 -13.10 6.08
N MET A 15 -17.26 -12.06 5.58
CA MET A 15 -15.97 -12.17 4.91
C MET A 15 -15.01 -11.14 5.50
N VAL A 16 -13.81 -11.59 5.84
CA VAL A 16 -12.71 -10.74 6.27
C VAL A 16 -11.58 -10.96 5.29
N ILE A 17 -11.07 -9.87 4.71
CA ILE A 17 -9.92 -9.89 3.81
C ILE A 17 -8.78 -9.20 4.53
N THR A 18 -7.66 -9.90 4.65
CA THR A 18 -6.44 -9.40 5.27
C THR A 18 -5.32 -9.31 4.23
N GLY A 19 -4.39 -8.38 4.41
CA GLY A 19 -3.17 -8.33 3.63
C GLY A 19 -2.31 -7.12 4.00
N ASP A 20 -1.13 -7.06 3.41
CA ASP A 20 -0.14 -6.00 3.63
C ASP A 20 0.15 -5.32 2.30
N LEU A 21 -0.20 -4.03 2.19
CA LEU A 21 0.02 -3.23 0.98
C LEU A 21 1.51 -3.01 0.68
N SER A 22 2.41 -3.19 1.65
CA SER A 22 3.85 -3.08 1.45
C SER A 22 4.48 -4.32 0.80
N GLN A 23 3.77 -5.46 0.81
CA GLN A 23 4.26 -6.74 0.32
C GLN A 23 3.54 -7.16 -0.97
N ILE A 24 3.82 -6.43 -2.05
CA ILE A 24 3.29 -6.74 -3.38
C ILE A 24 4.30 -7.59 -4.14
N ASP A 25 4.03 -8.90 -4.20
CA ASP A 25 4.82 -9.86 -4.98
C ASP A 25 4.14 -10.14 -6.34
N LEU A 26 3.92 -9.09 -7.12
CA LEU A 26 3.29 -9.17 -8.44
C LEU A 26 4.25 -8.68 -9.53
N PRO A 27 4.12 -9.17 -10.77
CA PRO A 27 4.88 -8.64 -11.90
C PRO A 27 4.71 -7.12 -12.04
N ALA A 28 5.76 -6.43 -12.47
CA ALA A 28 5.75 -4.98 -12.62
C ALA A 28 4.58 -4.51 -13.51
N GLY A 29 3.88 -3.45 -13.07
CA GLY A 29 2.70 -2.92 -13.76
C GLY A 29 1.39 -3.65 -13.43
N THR A 30 1.43 -4.75 -12.69
CA THR A 30 0.22 -5.44 -12.22
C THR A 30 -0.37 -4.72 -11.01
N VAL A 31 -1.65 -4.37 -11.09
CA VAL A 31 -2.37 -3.75 -9.96
C VAL A 31 -2.68 -4.80 -8.89
N SER A 32 -2.35 -4.49 -7.63
CA SER A 32 -2.71 -5.33 -6.49
C SER A 32 -4.23 -5.41 -6.34
N GLY A 33 -4.76 -6.63 -6.22
CA GLY A 33 -6.18 -6.84 -5.97
C GLY A 33 -6.67 -6.26 -4.65
N LEU A 34 -5.79 -6.19 -3.63
CA LEU A 34 -6.09 -5.56 -2.35
C LEU A 34 -6.16 -4.02 -2.49
N SER A 35 -5.18 -3.42 -3.19
CA SER A 35 -5.18 -1.98 -3.43
C SER A 35 -6.38 -1.54 -4.26
N ASP A 36 -6.71 -2.30 -5.31
CA ASP A 36 -7.91 -2.08 -6.14
C ASP A 36 -9.17 -2.14 -5.28
N ALA A 37 -9.33 -3.20 -4.49
CA ALA A 37 -10.48 -3.37 -3.61
C ALA A 37 -10.64 -2.26 -2.58
N LEU A 38 -9.55 -1.79 -1.96
CA LEU A 38 -9.61 -0.66 -1.03
C LEU A 38 -10.06 0.64 -1.71
N SER A 39 -9.61 0.88 -2.95
CA SER A 39 -10.00 2.07 -3.72
C SER A 39 -11.48 2.07 -4.12
N VAL A 40 -12.04 0.89 -4.40
CA VAL A 40 -13.43 0.70 -4.81
C VAL A 40 -14.37 0.62 -3.61
N LEU A 41 -14.04 -0.21 -2.62
CA LEU A 41 -14.90 -0.53 -1.47
C LEU A 41 -14.78 0.48 -0.33
N GLY A 42 -13.67 1.21 -0.21
CA GLY A 42 -13.46 2.18 0.87
C GLY A 42 -14.46 3.34 0.89
N ARG A 43 -15.31 3.46 -0.13
CA ARG A 43 -16.42 4.43 -0.22
C ARG A 43 -17.74 3.88 0.30
N LEU A 44 -17.84 2.58 0.53
CA LEU A 44 -19.05 1.90 1.00
C LEU A 44 -19.09 1.90 2.52
N LYS A 45 -20.21 2.32 3.11
CA LYS A 45 -20.36 2.40 4.58
C LYS A 45 -20.44 1.03 5.23
N GLU A 46 -20.87 0.03 4.47
CA GLU A 46 -21.10 -1.35 4.87
C GLU A 46 -19.81 -2.17 4.94
N VAL A 47 -18.70 -1.66 4.38
CA VAL A 47 -17.39 -2.34 4.33
C VAL A 47 -16.40 -1.55 5.17
N PRO A 48 -16.30 -1.81 6.49
CA PRO A 48 -15.31 -1.14 7.32
C PRO A 48 -13.90 -1.57 6.89
N VAL A 49 -13.01 -0.59 6.76
CA VAL A 49 -11.58 -0.82 6.52
C VAL A 49 -10.84 -0.55 7.83
N VAL A 50 -10.15 -1.57 8.32
CA VAL A 50 -9.30 -1.47 9.52
C VAL A 50 -7.84 -1.54 9.07
N THR A 51 -7.06 -0.53 9.44
CA THR A 51 -5.62 -0.48 9.16
C THR A 51 -4.88 -0.69 10.47
N PHE A 52 -3.95 -1.64 10.47
CA PHE A 52 -3.06 -1.88 11.60
C PHE A 52 -1.74 -1.15 11.37
N ASP A 53 -1.13 -0.66 12.44
CA ASP A 53 0.22 -0.11 12.43
C ASP A 53 1.20 -1.00 13.22
N ASP A 54 2.43 -0.52 13.43
CA ASP A 54 3.45 -1.28 14.13
C ASP A 54 3.15 -1.52 15.61
N THR A 55 2.28 -0.68 16.22
CA THR A 55 1.88 -0.77 17.62
C THR A 55 0.86 -1.89 17.87
N ASP A 56 0.10 -2.26 16.84
CA ASP A 56 -0.87 -3.36 16.90
C ASP A 56 -0.23 -4.76 16.87
N VAL A 57 1.08 -4.84 16.60
CA VAL A 57 1.75 -6.13 16.38
C VAL A 57 2.62 -6.50 17.57
N VAL A 58 2.16 -7.51 18.32
CA VAL A 58 2.96 -8.16 19.36
C VAL A 58 4.00 -9.06 18.69
N ARG A 59 5.26 -8.61 18.67
CA ARG A 59 6.38 -9.37 18.12
C ARG A 59 7.29 -9.86 19.24
N HIS A 60 7.79 -11.08 19.08
CA HIS A 60 8.93 -11.52 19.88
C HIS A 60 10.11 -10.52 19.70
N PRO A 61 10.87 -10.15 20.75
CA PRO A 61 11.90 -9.11 20.66
C PRO A 61 12.92 -9.31 19.53
N LEU A 62 13.30 -10.57 19.27
CA LEU A 62 14.19 -10.89 18.15
C LEU A 62 13.57 -10.56 16.78
N VAL A 63 12.30 -10.89 16.58
CA VAL A 63 11.58 -10.63 15.32
C VAL A 63 11.45 -9.13 15.09
N ALA A 64 11.15 -8.35 16.14
CA ALA A 64 11.10 -6.89 16.05
C ALA A 64 12.45 -6.29 15.60
N ARG A 65 13.58 -6.82 16.11
CA ARG A 65 14.93 -6.41 15.67
C ARG A 65 15.21 -6.77 14.21
N ILE A 66 14.79 -7.95 13.76
CA ILE A 66 14.93 -8.39 12.36
C ILE A 66 14.16 -7.44 11.44
N VAL A 67 12.88 -7.18 11.73
CA VAL A 67 12.02 -6.28 10.94
C VAL A 67 12.67 -4.89 10.83
N ARG A 68 13.08 -4.28 11.95
CA ARG A 68 13.75 -2.97 11.96
C ARG A 68 15.01 -2.93 11.09
N ALA A 69 15.77 -4.03 11.03
CA ALA A 69 16.96 -4.11 10.19
C ALA A 69 16.63 -4.12 8.68
N TYR A 70 15.54 -4.80 8.28
CA TYR A 70 15.04 -4.78 6.90
C TYR A 70 14.46 -3.41 6.54
N ASP A 71 13.64 -2.81 7.40
CA ASP A 71 13.05 -1.49 7.17
C ASP A 71 14.12 -0.42 6.93
N ALA A 72 15.18 -0.41 7.74
CA ALA A 72 16.31 0.50 7.58
C ALA A 72 17.03 0.32 6.23
N ARG A 73 17.20 -0.94 5.77
CA ARG A 73 17.77 -1.25 4.45
C ARG A 73 16.88 -0.74 3.32
N ASP A 74 15.57 -0.94 3.43
CA ASP A 74 14.63 -0.56 2.38
C ASP A 74 14.46 0.96 2.28
N GLU A 75 14.48 1.67 3.42
CA GLU A 75 14.51 3.14 3.42
C GLU A 75 15.79 3.66 2.76
N ALA A 76 16.94 3.08 3.08
CA ALA A 76 18.22 3.44 2.45
C ALA A 76 18.19 3.24 0.93
N ARG A 77 17.51 2.20 0.43
CA ARG A 77 17.30 1.97 -1.02
C ARG A 77 16.36 2.98 -1.66
N ARG A 78 15.37 3.50 -0.92
CA ARG A 78 14.39 4.49 -1.42
C ARG A 78 14.96 5.92 -1.47
N ARG A 79 15.87 6.28 -0.57
CA ARG A 79 16.50 7.62 -0.51
C ARG A 79 17.21 8.09 -1.80
N PRO A 80 18.05 7.29 -2.48
CA PRO A 80 18.73 7.75 -3.71
C PRO A 80 17.74 8.04 -4.85
N ARG A 81 16.63 7.30 -4.93
CA ARG A 81 15.58 7.50 -5.95
C ARG A 81 14.82 8.81 -5.75
N ARG A 82 14.44 9.11 -4.50
CA ARG A 82 13.75 10.36 -4.14
C ARG A 82 14.61 11.61 -4.34
N GLN A 83 15.92 11.52 -4.14
CA GLN A 83 16.83 12.65 -4.40
C GLN A 83 17.01 12.92 -5.90
N ALA A 84 17.11 11.87 -6.72
CA ALA A 84 17.14 12.00 -8.18
C ALA A 84 15.83 12.57 -8.74
N GLU A 85 14.68 12.13 -8.24
CA GLU A 85 13.35 12.65 -8.65
C GLU A 85 13.12 14.11 -8.22
N ARG A 86 13.63 14.52 -7.05
CA ARG A 86 13.54 15.92 -6.57
C ARG A 86 14.49 16.88 -7.30
N GLY A 87 15.59 16.38 -7.86
CA GLY A 87 16.52 17.16 -8.67
C GLY A 87 16.03 17.43 -10.11
N ALA A 88 14.97 16.75 -10.55
CA ALA A 88 14.43 16.84 -11.91
C ALA A 88 13.12 17.66 -11.99
N ALA A 89 12.92 18.64 -11.10
CA ALA A 89 11.78 19.57 -11.20
C ALA A 89 11.90 20.42 -12.49
N PRO A 90 10.80 20.66 -13.23
CA PRO A 90 10.88 21.32 -14.53
C PRO A 90 11.20 22.81 -14.35
N ALA A 91 12.18 23.30 -15.13
CA ALA A 91 12.39 24.73 -15.30
C ALA A 91 11.10 25.33 -15.87
N LYS A 92 10.45 26.20 -15.09
CA LYS A 92 9.31 26.99 -15.58
C LYS A 92 9.79 27.88 -16.73
N ALA A 93 9.35 27.59 -17.95
CA ALA A 93 9.35 28.57 -19.03
C ALA A 93 8.17 29.51 -18.78
N GLY A 94 8.47 30.81 -18.81
CA GLY A 94 7.65 31.88 -18.25
C GLY A 94 6.36 32.17 -19.00
N GLU A 95 5.51 32.88 -18.26
CA GLU A 95 4.70 33.99 -18.78
C GLU A 95 5.30 34.60 -20.04
N ASP A 96 4.49 34.66 -21.09
CA ASP A 96 4.41 35.92 -21.81
C ASP A 96 2.95 36.25 -22.14
N THR A 97 2.72 37.53 -21.96
CA THR A 97 1.48 38.29 -21.92
C THR A 97 0.97 38.66 -23.31
N ALA A 98 -0.33 38.96 -23.38
CA ALA A 98 -1.11 39.61 -24.46
C ALA A 98 -1.78 38.71 -25.51
#